data_AF-A0A2H0UP84-F1
#
_entry.id   AF-A0A2H0UP84-F1
#
_cell.length_a   1.000
_cell.length_b   1.000
_cell.length_c   1.000
_cell.angle_alpha   90.00
_cell.angle_beta   90.00
_cell.angle_gamma   90.00
#
_symmetry.space_group_name_H-M   'P 1'
#
loop_
_entity.id
_entity.type
_entity.pdbx_description
1 polymer ?
#
loop_
_entity_poly.entity_id
_entity_poly.type
_entity_poly.pdbx_seq_one_letter_code
_entity_poly.pdbx_strand_id
1 'polypeptide(L)'
;MSEGIENFKPEDRWGYETAEHGPAVVEFLKNYRSLRIDEKKDRYDEMLDLHCSGENSVVLTKISKGAAKLIEVLVFYKDDKIETIKAIFDGEGTGNDIEFFFRRRALVDLFKTKNAQA
;
A
#
# COMPACT_ATOMS: atom_id res chain seq x y z
N MET A 1 20.83 -37.32 15.59
CA MET A 1 20.30 -37.39 14.21
C MET A 1 19.89 -35.99 13.85
N SER A 2 20.66 -35.40 12.93
CA SER A 2 20.56 -34.00 12.53
C SER A 2 19.64 -33.96 11.32
N GLU A 3 18.38 -33.61 11.51
CA GLU A 3 17.51 -33.23 10.38
C GLU A 3 17.48 -31.72 10.32
N GLY A 4 18.10 -31.21 9.25
CA GLY A 4 18.35 -29.81 9.02
C GLY A 4 17.07 -29.02 8.95
N ILE A 5 16.99 -27.97 9.75
CA ILE A 5 16.13 -26.84 9.43
C ILE A 5 16.77 -26.23 8.18
N GLU A 6 16.12 -26.49 7.04
CA GLU A 6 16.49 -25.99 5.73
C GLU A 6 16.81 -24.50 5.82
N ASN A 7 17.90 -24.10 5.18
CA ASN A 7 18.31 -22.71 5.03
C ASN A 7 17.15 -21.88 4.49
N PHE A 8 16.39 -21.21 5.36
CA PHE A 8 15.49 -20.14 4.98
C PHE A 8 16.35 -19.00 4.46
N LYS A 9 16.67 -19.03 3.17
CA LYS A 9 17.15 -17.85 2.47
C LYS A 9 15.91 -16.99 2.22
N PRO A 10 15.82 -15.77 2.76
CA PRO A 10 14.74 -14.88 2.41
C PRO A 10 14.91 -14.50 0.95
N GLU A 11 14.19 -15.18 0.06
CA GLU A 11 14.18 -14.84 -1.35
C GLU A 11 13.33 -13.59 -1.57
N ASP A 12 13.89 -12.63 -2.31
CA ASP A 12 13.18 -11.46 -2.78
C ASP A 12 11.92 -11.88 -3.54
N ARG A 13 10.73 -11.61 -2.97
CA ARG A 13 9.47 -12.15 -3.51
C ARG A 13 8.29 -11.22 -3.32
N TRP A 14 7.32 -11.33 -4.22
CA TRP A 14 5.99 -10.73 -4.07
C TRP A 14 5.03 -11.74 -3.43
N GLY A 15 4.32 -11.31 -2.38
CA GLY A 15 3.23 -12.03 -1.73
C GLY A 15 1.89 -11.33 -1.89
N TYR A 16 0.80 -12.09 -1.90
CA TYR A 16 -0.58 -11.58 -1.96
C TYR A 16 -1.17 -11.47 -0.56
N GLU A 17 -1.53 -10.27 -0.11
CA GLU A 17 -1.93 -9.99 1.28
C GLU A 17 -3.12 -9.03 1.41
N THR A 18 -4.04 -9.06 0.44
CA THR A 18 -5.23 -8.20 0.44
C THR A 18 -6.04 -8.30 1.73
N ALA A 19 -6.20 -9.51 2.30
CA ALA A 19 -6.95 -9.70 3.54
C ALA A 19 -6.24 -9.11 4.78
N GLU A 20 -4.91 -9.15 4.82
CA GLU A 20 -4.13 -8.70 5.97
C GLU A 20 -3.89 -7.19 5.97
N HIS A 21 -3.62 -6.61 4.80
CA HIS A 21 -3.21 -5.21 4.67
C HIS A 21 -4.26 -4.31 4.01
N GLY A 22 -5.26 -4.89 3.33
CA GLY A 22 -6.28 -4.13 2.63
C GLY A 22 -7.00 -3.08 3.48
N PRO A 23 -7.51 -3.42 4.68
CA PRO A 23 -8.17 -2.44 5.54
C PRO A 23 -7.28 -1.23 5.90
N ALA A 24 -6.03 -1.49 6.27
CA ALA A 24 -5.06 -0.44 6.62
C ALA A 24 -4.70 0.43 5.40
N VAL A 25 -4.56 -0.18 4.21
CA VAL A 25 -4.30 0.54 2.95
C VAL A 25 -5.46 1.49 2.63
N VAL A 26 -6.70 1.01 2.72
CA VAL A 26 -7.88 1.82 2.43
C VAL A 26 -7.99 2.99 3.41
N GLU A 27 -7.79 2.74 4.70
CA GLU A 27 -7.83 3.80 5.72
C GLU A 27 -6.70 4.81 5.53
N PHE A 28 -5.47 4.35 5.33
CA PHE A 28 -4.32 5.23 5.07
C PHE A 28 -4.60 6.14 3.89
N LEU A 29 -5.05 5.60 2.75
CA LEU A 29 -5.26 6.39 1.54
C LEU A 29 -6.46 7.34 1.68
N LYS A 30 -7.52 6.93 2.38
CA LYS A 30 -8.64 7.81 2.74
C LYS A 30 -8.13 9.03 3.53
N ASN A 31 -7.33 8.78 4.56
CA ASN A 31 -6.75 9.83 5.42
C ASN A 31 -5.77 10.71 4.63
N TYR A 32 -4.81 10.10 3.92
CA TYR A 32 -3.84 10.81 3.08
C TYR A 32 -4.54 11.72 2.07
N ARG A 33 -5.58 11.25 1.37
CA ARG A 33 -6.29 12.05 0.36
C ARG A 33 -7.05 13.23 0.96
N SER A 34 -7.44 13.17 2.23
CA SER A 34 -8.08 14.27 2.95
C SER A 34 -7.13 15.42 3.34
N LEU A 35 -5.81 15.16 3.34
CA LEU A 35 -4.79 16.18 3.61
C LEU A 35 -4.72 17.24 2.51
N ARG A 36 -4.33 18.47 2.89
CA ARG A 36 -4.01 19.53 1.92
C ARG A 36 -2.77 19.15 1.12
N ILE A 37 -2.61 19.75 -0.07
CA ILE A 37 -1.49 19.44 -0.98
C ILE A 37 -0.14 19.70 -0.30
N ASP A 38 0.00 20.81 0.41
CA ASP A 38 1.25 21.16 1.09
C ASP A 38 1.59 20.15 2.20
N GLU A 39 0.58 19.73 2.98
CA GLU A 39 0.76 18.70 4.00
C GLU A 39 1.17 17.33 3.42
N LYS A 40 0.67 16.99 2.22
CA LYS A 40 1.06 15.75 1.53
C LYS A 40 2.54 15.78 1.16
N LYS A 41 2.98 16.89 0.56
CA LYS A 41 4.38 17.08 0.11
C LYS A 41 5.36 17.17 1.27
N ASP A 42 4.95 17.75 2.40
CA ASP A 42 5.76 17.80 3.61
C ASP A 42 5.93 16.41 4.25
N ARG A 43 4.91 15.56 4.16
CA ARG A 43 4.91 14.22 4.76
C ARG A 43 5.60 13.18 3.89
N TYR A 44 5.31 13.17 2.60
CA TYR A 44 5.71 12.10 1.68
C TYR A 44 6.26 12.67 0.37
N ASP A 45 7.39 12.12 -0.06
CA ASP A 45 7.87 12.27 -1.42
C ASP A 45 7.06 11.33 -2.35
N GLU A 46 6.43 11.88 -3.39
CA GLU A 46 5.53 11.12 -4.29
C GLU A 46 6.25 10.12 -5.20
N MET A 47 7.58 10.16 -5.27
CA MET A 47 8.40 9.21 -6.03
C MET A 47 9.05 8.18 -5.11
N LEU A 48 9.44 8.59 -3.90
CA LEU A 48 10.25 7.78 -2.99
C LEU A 48 9.46 7.13 -1.86
N ASP A 49 8.39 7.77 -1.37
CA ASP A 49 7.60 7.31 -0.23
C ASP A 49 6.22 6.78 -0.65
N LEU A 50 5.44 7.55 -1.42
CA LEU A 50 4.07 7.19 -1.81
C LEU A 50 3.77 7.58 -3.25
N HIS A 51 3.84 6.61 -4.15
CA HIS A 51 3.62 6.84 -5.58
C HIS A 51 2.22 6.37 -6.01
N CYS A 52 1.54 7.18 -6.82
CA CYS A 52 0.27 6.85 -7.48
C CYS A 52 0.49 6.76 -8.99
N SER A 53 0.10 5.66 -9.63
CA SER A 53 0.37 5.40 -11.05
C SER A 53 -0.49 6.21 -12.03
N GLY A 54 -1.53 6.90 -11.56
CA GLY A 54 -2.44 7.63 -12.45
C GLY A 54 -3.32 8.68 -11.77
N GLU A 55 -4.06 9.40 -12.59
CA GLU A 55 -4.86 10.59 -12.20
C GLU A 55 -6.38 10.38 -12.39
N ASN A 56 -6.89 9.14 -12.28
CA ASN A 56 -8.33 8.90 -12.44
C ASN A 56 -9.14 9.57 -11.32
N SER A 57 -9.73 10.72 -11.62
CA SER A 57 -10.43 11.56 -10.66
C SER A 57 -11.64 10.88 -10.01
N VAL A 58 -12.33 9.98 -10.71
CA VAL A 58 -13.48 9.22 -10.18
C VAL A 58 -13.02 8.26 -9.10
N VAL A 59 -12.04 7.41 -9.42
CA VAL A 59 -11.50 6.42 -8.49
C VAL A 59 -10.82 7.13 -7.31
N LEU A 60 -10.02 8.16 -7.57
CA LEU A 60 -9.34 8.94 -6.52
C LEU A 60 -10.33 9.64 -5.57
N THR A 61 -11.51 10.04 -6.06
CA THR A 61 -12.59 10.59 -5.22
C THR A 61 -13.27 9.50 -4.39
N LYS A 62 -13.40 8.28 -4.90
CA LYS A 62 -13.91 7.15 -4.12
C LYS A 62 -12.91 6.70 -3.06
N ILE A 63 -11.61 6.74 -3.35
CA ILE A 63 -10.55 6.47 -2.37
C ILE A 63 -10.63 7.46 -1.20
N SER A 64 -10.80 8.76 -1.46
CA SER A 64 -10.94 9.76 -0.37
C SER A 64 -12.20 9.57 0.49
N LYS A 65 -13.18 8.82 0.00
CA LYS A 65 -14.39 8.43 0.73
C LYS A 65 -14.29 7.04 1.38
N GLY A 66 -13.22 6.27 1.10
CA GLY A 66 -13.09 4.87 1.50
C GLY A 66 -14.07 3.93 0.79
N ALA A 67 -14.54 4.31 -0.40
CA ALA A 67 -15.55 3.59 -1.18
C ALA A 67 -15.00 2.98 -2.48
N ALA A 68 -13.71 3.17 -2.77
CA ALA A 68 -13.08 2.57 -3.94
C ALA A 68 -12.89 1.07 -3.73
N LYS A 69 -13.08 0.30 -4.80
CA LYS A 69 -12.90 -1.16 -4.77
C LYS A 69 -11.41 -1.49 -4.85
N LEU A 70 -10.84 -1.90 -3.72
CA LEU A 70 -9.51 -2.49 -3.67
C LEU A 70 -9.57 -3.91 -4.26
N ILE A 71 -8.77 -4.17 -5.29
CA ILE A 71 -8.67 -5.47 -5.95
C ILE A 71 -7.60 -6.31 -5.24
N GLU A 72 -6.39 -5.76 -5.13
CA GLU A 72 -5.24 -6.52 -4.65
C GLU A 72 -4.30 -5.67 -3.77
N VAL A 73 -3.66 -6.34 -2.81
CA VAL A 73 -2.47 -5.84 -2.12
C VAL A 73 -1.35 -6.85 -2.31
N LEU A 74 -0.26 -6.39 -2.91
CA LEU A 74 0.97 -7.14 -3.11
C LEU A 74 2.06 -6.59 -2.19
N VAL A 75 2.82 -7.49 -1.55
CA VAL A 75 3.89 -7.15 -0.61
C VAL A 75 5.20 -7.67 -1.16
N PHE A 76 6.16 -6.78 -1.36
CA PHE A 76 7.52 -7.18 -1.72
C PHE A 76 8.36 -7.36 -0.47
N TYR A 77 8.85 -8.58 -0.29
CA TYR A 77 9.77 -8.94 0.78
C TYR A 77 11.19 -8.92 0.26
N LYS A 78 12.10 -8.33 1.03
CA LYS A 78 13.55 -8.36 0.83
C LYS A 78 14.23 -8.58 2.17
N ASP A 79 15.14 -9.54 2.25
CA ASP A 79 15.83 -9.90 3.50
C ASP A 79 14.86 -10.13 4.69
N ASP A 80 13.74 -10.82 4.42
CA ASP A 80 12.64 -11.12 5.37
C ASP A 80 11.90 -9.89 5.92
N LYS A 81 12.00 -8.75 5.23
CA LYS A 81 11.35 -7.50 5.61
C LYS A 81 10.48 -6.99 4.48
N ILE A 82 9.37 -6.35 4.84
CA ILE A 82 8.50 -5.67 3.88
C ILE A 82 9.22 -4.41 3.38
N GLU A 83 9.55 -4.42 2.09
CA GLU A 83 10.26 -3.33 1.41
C GLU A 83 9.30 -2.44 0.61
N THR A 84 8.21 -3.01 0.09
CA THR A 84 7.19 -2.27 -0.67
C THR A 84 5.83 -2.92 -0.51
N ILE A 85 4.78 -2.11 -0.41
CA ILE A 85 3.40 -2.55 -0.61
C ILE A 85 2.89 -1.90 -1.89
N LYS A 86 2.25 -2.68 -2.76
CA LYS A 86 1.52 -2.23 -3.94
C LYS A 86 0.04 -2.52 -3.73
N ALA A 87 -0.79 -1.48 -3.75
CA ALA A 87 -2.25 -1.62 -3.70
C ALA A 87 -2.86 -1.28 -5.05
N ILE A 88 -3.79 -2.11 -5.54
CA ILE A 88 -4.42 -1.97 -6.86
C ILE A 88 -5.91 -1.75 -6.65
N PHE A 89 -6.42 -0.63 -7.15
CA PHE A 89 -7.83 -0.27 -7.12
C PHE A 89 -8.43 -0.36 -8.51
N ASP A 90 -9.67 -0.85 -8.57
CA ASP A 90 -10.45 -1.01 -9.80
C ASP A 90 -10.61 0.35 -10.51
N GLY A 91 -10.29 0.38 -11.80
CA GLY A 91 -10.50 1.55 -12.67
C GLY A 91 -11.97 1.88 -12.92
N GLU A 92 -12.89 1.02 -12.49
CA GLU A 92 -14.35 1.14 -12.56
C GLU A 92 -14.89 1.45 -13.97
N GLY A 93 -14.24 0.89 -14.99
CA GLY A 93 -14.59 1.11 -16.39
C GLY A 93 -14.25 2.52 -16.92
N THR A 94 -13.52 3.33 -16.13
CA THR A 94 -13.14 4.70 -16.49
C THR A 94 -11.65 4.87 -16.84
N GLY A 95 -10.96 3.78 -17.14
CA GLY A 95 -9.55 3.78 -17.53
C GLY A 95 -8.82 2.55 -16.99
N ASN A 96 -7.51 2.68 -16.83
CA ASN A 96 -6.69 1.67 -16.18
C ASN A 96 -6.93 1.64 -14.68
N ASP A 97 -6.58 0.52 -14.05
CA ASP A 97 -6.53 0.39 -12.60
C ASP A 97 -5.54 1.40 -11.99
N ILE A 98 -5.84 1.81 -10.76
CA ILE A 98 -5.03 2.79 -10.03
C ILE A 98 -4.18 2.06 -9.00
N GLU A 99 -2.87 2.26 -9.11
CA GLU A 99 -1.90 1.58 -8.27
C GLU A 99 -1.24 2.57 -7.31
N PHE A 100 -1.12 2.18 -6.05
CA PHE A 100 -0.37 2.90 -5.03
C PHE A 100 0.81 2.07 -4.57
N PHE A 101 2.00 2.67 -4.56
CA PHE A 101 3.21 2.05 -4.04
C PHE A 101 3.63 2.75 -2.76
N PHE A 102 3.61 2.01 -1.66
CA PHE A 102 4.03 2.46 -0.35
C PHE A 102 5.46 1.99 -0.11
N ARG A 103 6.33 2.94 0.25
CA ARG A 103 7.73 2.72 0.60
C ARG A 103 8.10 3.58 1.81
N ARG A 104 9.23 3.24 2.45
CA ARG A 104 9.87 4.10 3.47
C ARG A 104 8.86 4.67 4.49
N ARG A 105 8.68 5.99 4.53
CA ARG A 105 7.82 6.67 5.52
C ARG A 105 6.36 6.24 5.40
N ALA A 106 5.85 6.08 4.17
CA ALA A 106 4.47 5.67 3.94
C ALA A 106 4.21 4.25 4.45
N LEU A 107 5.18 3.33 4.31
CA LEU A 107 5.08 1.99 4.90
C LEU A 107 5.04 2.04 6.43
N VAL A 108 5.95 2.81 7.03
CA VAL A 108 6.00 2.94 8.50
C VAL A 108 4.67 3.46 9.04
N ASP A 109 4.09 4.46 8.39
CA ASP A 109 2.82 5.03 8.83
C ASP A 109 1.62 4.11 8.54
N LEU A 110 1.62 3.38 7.42
CA LEU A 110 0.62 2.35 7.12
C LEU A 110 0.55 1.29 8.23
N PHE A 111 1.69 0.82 8.73
CA PHE A 111 1.71 -0.17 9.82
C PHE A 111 1.33 0.41 11.18
N LYS A 112 1.47 1.72 11.40
CA LYS A 112 0.91 2.38 12.60
C LYS A 112 -0.62 2.43 12.56
N THR A 113 -1.21 2.62 11.38
CA THR A 113 -2.67 2.61 11.20
C THR A 113 -3.27 1.26 11.61
N LYS A 114 -2.58 0.14 11.36
CA LYS A 114 -2.99 -1.21 11.81
C LYS A 114 -3.17 -1.32 13.34
N ASN A 115 -2.36 -0.60 14.12
CA ASN A 115 -2.37 -0.67 15.59
C ASN A 115 -3.40 0.27 16.25
N ALA A 116 -4.03 1.18 15.50
CA ALA A 116 -5.06 2.07 16.04
C ALA A 116 -6.45 1.41 16.11
N GLN A 117 -6.58 0.19 15.57
CA GLN A 117 -7.84 -0.58 15.50
C GLN A 117 -7.85 -1.81 16.43
N ALA A 118 -6.85 -1.98 17.30
CA ALA A 118 -6.75 -3.06 18.29
C ALA A 118 -7.26 -2.65 19.67
#